data_AF-A0A396IXS6-F1
#
_entry.id   AF-A0A396IXS6-F1
#
_cell.length_a   1.000
_cell.length_b   1.000
_cell.length_c   1.000
_cell.angle_alpha   90.00
_cell.angle_beta   90.00
_cell.angle_gamma   90.00
#
_symmetry.space_group_name_H-M   'P 1'
#
loop_
_entity.id
_entity.type
_entity.pdbx_description
1 polymer ?
#
loop_
_entity_poly.entity_id
_entity_poly.type
_entity_poly.pdbx_seq_one_letter_code
_entity_poly.pdbx_strand_id
1 'polypeptide(L)'
;MKIQSSSPMSLFLGFLLLSLTPSSMAKFVVEKNNLRVTSPDSIKGTYDSTIGNFGIPQYGGSMDGTLCIQRIIKRVVQSLMSLGFPLNLSLVLFQLLFCSIVEV
;
A
#
# COMPACT_ATOMS: atom_id res chain seq x y z
N MET A 1 18.49 4.18 33.26
CA MET A 1 18.31 3.06 32.32
C MET A 1 19.67 2.74 31.71
N LYS A 2 20.20 1.53 31.93
CA LYS A 2 21.55 1.13 31.53
C LYS A 2 21.47 0.59 30.10
N ILE A 3 21.90 1.39 29.12
CA ILE A 3 21.94 0.97 27.71
C ILE A 3 23.14 0.03 27.57
N GLN A 4 22.85 -1.27 27.51
CA GLN A 4 23.85 -2.33 27.37
C GLN A 4 24.45 -2.24 25.95
N SER A 5 25.75 -2.00 25.86
CA SER A 5 26.51 -1.92 24.60
C SER A 5 26.40 -3.24 23.85
N SER A 6 25.62 -3.26 22.77
CA SER A 6 25.47 -4.40 21.87
C SER A 6 26.76 -4.59 21.09
N SER A 7 27.35 -5.79 21.14
CA SER A 7 28.53 -6.15 20.35
C SER A 7 28.24 -5.97 18.85
N PRO A 8 29.23 -5.54 18.03
CA PRO A 8 29.01 -5.32 16.60
C PRO A 8 28.53 -6.58 15.87
N MET A 9 28.95 -7.75 16.36
CA MET A 9 28.47 -9.07 15.90
C MET A 9 26.94 -9.23 15.99
N SER A 10 26.31 -8.71 17.05
CA SER A 10 24.86 -8.80 17.21
C SER A 10 24.12 -7.91 16.21
N LEU A 11 24.68 -6.76 15.85
CA LEU A 11 24.11 -5.87 14.84
C LEU A 11 24.23 -6.46 13.43
N PHE A 12 25.40 -7.03 13.11
CA PHE A 12 25.62 -7.73 11.85
C PHE A 12 24.68 -8.92 11.67
N LEU A 13 24.46 -9.70 12.74
CA LEU A 13 23.55 -10.84 12.72
C LEU A 13 22.09 -10.40 12.53
N GLY A 14 21.67 -9.31 13.19
CA GLY A 14 20.35 -8.72 13.00
C GLY A 14 20.13 -8.18 11.58
N PHE A 15 21.15 -7.54 11.00
CA PHE A 15 21.10 -7.07 9.61
C PHE A 15 21.03 -8.22 8.61
N LEU A 16 21.81 -9.29 8.84
CA LEU A 16 21.79 -10.49 8.01
C LEU A 16 20.40 -11.15 8.02
N LEU A 17 19.81 -11.34 9.21
CA LEU A 17 18.44 -11.88 9.36
C LEU A 17 17.39 -11.03 8.64
N LEU A 18 17.52 -9.70 8.65
CA LEU A 18 16.60 -8.80 7.96
C LEU A 18 16.72 -8.90 6.43
N SER A 19 17.94 -9.07 5.91
CA SER A 19 18.21 -9.24 4.49
C SER A 19 17.69 -10.56 3.90
N LEU A 20 17.40 -11.56 4.72
CA LEU A 20 16.82 -12.83 4.28
C LEU A 20 15.28 -12.79 4.16
N THR A 21 14.64 -11.69 4.55
CA THR A 21 13.19 -11.57 4.38
C THR A 21 12.85 -11.41 2.90
N PRO A 22 11.97 -12.25 2.34
CA PRO A 22 11.59 -12.12 0.93
C PRO A 22 10.92 -10.77 0.70
N SER A 23 11.42 -9.99 -0.26
CA SER A 23 10.74 -8.78 -0.71
C SER A 23 9.38 -9.20 -1.28
N SER A 24 8.30 -8.84 -0.58
CA SER A 24 6.95 -9.09 -1.07
C SER A 24 6.69 -8.16 -2.25
N MET A 25 7.07 -8.60 -3.45
CA MET A 25 6.81 -7.91 -4.70
C MET A 25 5.31 -8.00 -5.02
N ALA A 26 4.52 -7.10 -4.46
CA ALA A 26 3.11 -6.97 -4.83
C ALA A 26 3.02 -6.43 -6.26
N LYS A 27 2.87 -7.32 -7.25
CA LYS A 27 2.65 -6.93 -8.65
C LYS A 27 1.18 -6.56 -8.83
N PHE A 28 0.89 -5.28 -8.95
CA PHE A 28 -0.46 -4.81 -9.23
C PHE A 28 -0.76 -4.98 -10.73
N VAL A 29 -1.54 -6.02 -11.08
CA VAL A 29 -2.09 -6.16 -12.44
C VAL A 29 -3.27 -5.21 -12.56
N VAL A 30 -3.13 -4.21 -13.44
CA VAL A 30 -4.15 -3.19 -13.66
C VAL A 30 -4.83 -3.45 -15.01
N GLU A 31 -6.15 -3.56 -14.99
CA GLU A 31 -6.99 -3.75 -16.17
C GLU A 31 -7.66 -2.44 -16.56
N LYS A 32 -7.70 -2.14 -17.87
CA LYS A 32 -8.44 -0.98 -18.39
C LYS A 32 -9.93 -1.28 -18.35
N ASN A 33 -10.70 -0.42 -17.69
CA ASN A 33 -12.16 -0.52 -17.61
C ASN A 33 -12.80 0.88 -17.60
N ASN A 34 -14.12 0.93 -17.75
CA ASN A 34 -14.87 2.18 -17.83
C ASN A 34 -15.56 2.47 -16.50
N LEU A 35 -15.35 3.65 -15.94
CA LEU A 35 -16.08 4.17 -14.79
C LEU A 35 -17.19 5.09 -15.28
N ARG A 36 -18.44 4.74 -14.96
CA ARG A 36 -19.61 5.54 -15.36
C ARG A 36 -20.11 6.38 -14.18
N VAL A 37 -20.05 7.70 -14.31
CA VAL A 37 -20.65 8.64 -13.35
C VAL A 37 -22.08 8.92 -13.77
N THR A 38 -23.03 8.57 -12.91
CA THR A 38 -24.47 8.73 -13.18
C THR A 38 -25.01 10.06 -12.68
N SER A 39 -24.35 10.70 -11.70
CA SER A 39 -24.76 11.97 -11.09
C SER A 39 -23.58 12.62 -10.34
N PRO A 40 -23.58 13.96 -10.16
CA PRO A 40 -24.51 14.97 -10.71
C PRO A 40 -24.27 15.28 -12.19
N ASP A 41 -25.23 15.89 -12.88
CA ASP A 41 -25.18 16.11 -14.34
C ASP A 41 -23.95 16.91 -14.82
N SER A 42 -23.30 17.69 -13.95
CA SER A 42 -22.08 18.44 -14.26
C SER A 42 -20.85 17.56 -14.55
N ILE A 43 -20.80 16.34 -14.02
CA ILE A 43 -19.68 15.39 -14.18
C ILE A 43 -20.13 14.03 -14.70
N LYS A 44 -21.35 13.98 -15.25
CA LYS A 44 -21.96 12.76 -15.77
C LYS A 44 -21.26 12.36 -17.07
N GLY A 45 -20.88 11.08 -17.15
CA GLY A 45 -20.14 10.58 -18.30
C GLY A 45 -19.50 9.23 -18.01
N THR A 46 -18.89 8.67 -19.05
CA THR A 46 -18.04 7.49 -18.94
C THR A 46 -16.59 7.95 -19.03
N TYR A 47 -15.78 7.56 -18.05
CA TYR A 47 -14.38 7.91 -17.95
C TYR A 47 -13.54 6.63 -17.98
N ASP A 48 -12.38 6.71 -18.62
CA ASP A 48 -11.42 5.62 -18.59
C ASP A 48 -10.86 5.48 -17.18
N SER A 49 -10.87 4.26 -16.66
CA SER A 49 -10.36 3.90 -15.36
C SER A 49 -9.45 2.68 -15.50
N THR A 50 -8.51 2.55 -14.58
CA THR A 50 -7.67 1.36 -14.51
C THR A 50 -7.97 0.72 -13.16
N ILE A 51 -8.59 -0.45 -13.19
CA ILE A 51 -9.00 -1.17 -11.99
C ILE A 51 -7.96 -2.27 -11.76
N GLY A 52 -7.37 -2.30 -10.56
CA GLY A 52 -6.52 -3.42 -10.18
C GLY A 52 -7.38 -4.69 -10.06
N ASN A 53 -6.91 -5.82 -10.58
CA ASN A 53 -7.60 -7.12 -10.48
C ASN A 53 -7.49 -7.71 -9.06
N PHE A 54 -7.81 -6.89 -8.05
CA PHE A 54 -7.83 -7.25 -6.64
C PHE A 54 -9.21 -6.95 -6.10
N GLY A 55 -9.88 -7.97 -5.56
CA GLY A 55 -11.21 -7.81 -4.97
C GLY A 55 -12.37 -7.70 -5.97
N ILE A 56 -12.13 -7.92 -7.26
CA ILE A 56 -13.17 -8.05 -8.29
C ILE A 56 -13.55 -9.53 -8.43
N PRO A 57 -14.84 -9.91 -8.50
CA PRO A 57 -15.24 -11.28 -8.79
C PRO A 57 -14.72 -11.75 -10.16
N GLN A 58 -14.41 -13.05 -10.29
CA GLN A 58 -13.95 -13.67 -11.56
C GLN A 58 -15.06 -13.81 -12.61
N TYR A 59 -16.29 -13.45 -12.27
CA TYR A 59 -17.41 -13.33 -13.19
C TYR A 59 -17.66 -11.84 -13.45
N GLY A 60 -18.02 -11.51 -14.70
CA GLY A 60 -18.33 -10.13 -15.07
C GLY A 60 -19.49 -9.55 -14.25
N GLY A 61 -19.38 -8.28 -13.86
CA GLY A 61 -20.41 -7.57 -13.10
C GLY A 61 -20.17 -6.06 -13.08
N SER A 62 -21.19 -5.30 -12.68
CA SER A 62 -21.10 -3.86 -12.47
C SER A 62 -21.43 -3.56 -11.01
N MET A 63 -20.67 -2.66 -10.38
CA MET A 63 -20.93 -2.20 -9.02
C MET A 63 -21.31 -0.72 -9.08
N ASP A 64 -22.53 -0.40 -8.67
CA ASP A 64 -23.02 0.96 -8.52
C ASP A 64 -22.97 1.39 -7.05
N GLY A 65 -22.65 2.66 -6.82
CA GLY A 65 -22.50 3.19 -5.47
C GLY A 65 -22.29 4.69 -5.47
N THR A 66 -22.44 5.29 -4.29
CA THR A 66 -22.23 6.73 -4.09
C THR A 66 -20.83 7.01 -3.58
N LEU A 67 -20.14 7.96 -4.20
CA LEU A 67 -18.82 8.40 -3.77
C LEU A 67 -18.95 9.40 -2.62
N CYS A 68 -18.50 9.00 -1.42
CA CYS A 68 -18.44 9.87 -0.23
C CYS A 68 -17.00 10.04 0.25
N ILE A 69 -16.30 11.04 -0.29
CA ILE A 69 -14.86 11.28 -0.07
C ILE A 69 -14.51 11.33 1.43
N GLN A 70 -15.31 12.01 2.26
CA GLN A 70 -15.02 12.10 3.69
C GLN A 70 -15.01 10.75 4.41
N ARG A 71 -15.88 9.81 4.02
CA ARG A 71 -15.95 8.48 4.62
C ARG A 71 -14.80 7.60 4.16
N ILE A 72 -14.36 7.78 2.91
CA ILE A 72 -13.21 7.08 2.33
C ILE A 72 -11.93 7.48 3.07
N ILE A 73 -11.65 8.78 3.20
CA ILE A 73 -10.43 9.26 3.87
C ILE A 73 -10.35 8.72 5.31
N LYS A 74 -11.45 8.81 6.08
CA LYS A 74 -11.49 8.28 7.45
C LYS A 74 -11.18 6.78 7.51
N ARG A 75 -11.72 5.97 6.58
CA ARG A 75 -11.47 4.53 6.52
C ARG A 75 -10.04 4.20 6.13
N VAL A 76 -9.49 4.85 5.11
CA VAL A 76 -8.11 4.62 4.68
C VAL A 76 -7.14 4.96 5.81
N VAL A 77 -7.33 6.10 6.47
CA VAL A 77 -6.51 6.53 7.60
C VAL A 77 -6.61 5.52 8.76
N GLN A 78 -7.82 5.02 9.08
CA GLN A 78 -7.99 4.00 10.12
C GLN A 78 -7.31 2.68 9.75
N SER A 79 -7.45 2.22 8.51
CA SER A 79 -6.80 1.00 8.04
C SER A 79 -5.28 1.12 8.08
N LEU A 80 -4.72 2.26 7.66
CA LEU A 80 -3.29 2.54 7.75
C LEU A 80 -2.80 2.53 9.21
N MET A 81 -3.58 3.13 10.13
CA MET A 81 -3.26 3.08 11.56
C MET A 81 -3.35 1.65 12.14
N SER A 82 -4.31 0.82 11.68
CA SER A 82 -4.45 -0.57 12.13
C SER A 82 -3.34 -1.50 11.62
N LEU A 83 -2.75 -1.20 10.47
CA LEU A 83 -1.58 -1.90 9.94
C LEU A 83 -0.29 -1.53 10.68
N GLY A 84 -0.38 -0.69 11.72
CA GLY A 84 0.74 -0.39 12.60
C GLY A 84 1.84 0.43 11.93
N PHE A 85 1.59 1.06 10.78
CA PHE A 85 2.51 2.03 10.18
C PHE A 85 2.63 3.24 11.11
N PRO A 86 3.72 3.39 11.88
CA PRO A 86 3.94 4.60 12.63
C PRO A 86 4.37 5.66 11.62
N LEU A 87 3.91 6.90 11.78
CA LEU A 87 4.39 8.07 11.05
C LEU A 87 5.89 8.40 11.33
N ASN A 88 6.70 7.42 11.76
CA ASN A 88 8.15 7.53 11.78
C ASN A 88 8.68 7.32 10.35
N LEU A 89 8.52 8.37 9.54
CA LEU A 89 8.96 8.49 8.16
C LEU A 89 10.42 8.03 7.95
N SER A 90 11.26 8.18 8.98
CA SER A 90 12.67 7.82 8.96
C SER A 90 12.95 6.31 8.87
N LEU A 91 12.16 5.46 9.54
CA LEU A 91 12.41 4.01 9.54
C LEU A 91 11.89 3.34 8.26
N VAL A 92 10.76 3.84 7.74
CA VAL A 92 10.15 3.35 6.49
C VAL A 92 11.01 3.74 5.29
N LEU A 93 11.55 4.98 5.26
CA LEU A 93 12.52 5.37 4.22
C LEU A 93 13.76 4.51 4.29
N PHE A 94 14.26 4.20 5.48
CA PHE A 94 15.46 3.36 5.63
C PHE A 94 15.22 1.95 5.11
N GLN A 95 14.07 1.34 5.43
CA GLN A 95 13.69 0.01 4.93
C GLN A 95 13.52 0.00 3.39
N LEU A 96 12.87 1.02 2.82
CA LEU A 96 12.65 1.14 1.37
C LEU A 96 13.96 1.45 0.62
N LEU A 97 14.81 2.31 1.17
CA LEU A 97 16.12 2.64 0.60
C LEU A 97 17.04 1.42 0.60
N PHE A 98 17.05 0.64 1.68
CA PHE A 98 17.80 -0.62 1.73
C PHE A 98 17.23 -1.67 0.76
N CYS A 99 15.91 -1.74 0.59
CA CYS A 99 15.28 -2.64 -0.37
C CYS A 99 15.66 -2.28 -1.83
N SER A 100 15.73 -0.98 -2.18
CA SER A 100 16.21 -0.55 -3.50
C SER A 100 17.72 -0.70 -3.71
N ILE A 101 18.55 -0.56 -2.66
CA ILE A 101 20.00 -0.74 -2.77
C ILE A 101 20.40 -2.21 -2.96
N VAL A 102 19.60 -3.15 -2.44
CA VAL A 102 19.84 -4.61 -2.60
C VAL A 102 19.31 -5.16 -3.93
N GLU A 103 18.40 -4.45 -4.63
CA GLU A 103 17.87 -4.85 -5.94
C GLU A 103 18.63 -4.26 -7.16
N VAL A 104 19.82 -3.66 -6.97
CA VAL A 104 20.74 -3.25 -8.06
C VAL A 104 21.94 -4.19 -8.14
#